data_AF-A0A2R7NAL7-F1
#
_entry.id   AF-A0A2R7NAL7-F1
#
_cell.length_a   1.000
_cell.length_b   1.000
_cell.length_c   1.000
_cell.angle_alpha   90.00
_cell.angle_beta   90.00
_cell.angle_gamma   90.00
#
_symmetry.space_group_name_H-M   'P 1'
#
loop_
_entity.id
_entity.type
_entity.pdbx_description
1 polymer ?
#
loop_
_entity_poly.entity_id
_entity_poly.type
_entity_poly.pdbx_seq_one_letter_code
_entity_poly.pdbx_strand_id
1 'polypeptide(L)'
;MINAMKKITLFFLLFPLGYLFAQNGIGINTSAPQALLDIQAKNTDVPENSAGILFPTVSRFSSVDPIQSQNGMLVFLDNAGTVGFEGYYFWDDAGKLWQYIFQNKILGKNLFKTIASGNGFPVITSSDSNTNVWFKAPFTGLEAPDANYTLQNGDVIVGKTGNYSVFFTGGVYKNIGDLGATITEVGVFINNGTSPVLIAKSPLPSADNAKRSTNHTISNIIPLTKGQRISVQTRRTNSCSTEVGPESVYTLTLSYLD
;
A
#
# COMPACT_ATOMS: atom_id res chain seq x y z
N MET A 1 -50.52 -2.35 63.89
CA MET A 1 -50.20 -2.97 62.59
C MET A 1 -49.89 -1.95 61.48
N ILE A 2 -50.61 -0.83 61.35
CA ILE A 2 -50.41 0.18 60.29
C ILE A 2 -48.98 0.74 60.21
N ASN A 3 -48.32 1.02 61.34
CA ASN A 3 -46.94 1.54 61.36
C ASN A 3 -45.88 0.50 60.94
N ALA A 4 -46.12 -0.79 61.15
CA ALA A 4 -45.20 -1.85 60.72
C ALA A 4 -45.29 -2.07 59.21
N MET A 5 -46.51 -2.05 58.64
CA MET A 5 -46.73 -2.13 57.20
C MET A 5 -46.13 -0.92 56.46
N LYS A 6 -46.27 0.30 57.00
CA LYS A 6 -45.63 1.51 56.42
C LYS A 6 -44.10 1.40 56.33
N LYS A 7 -43.45 0.85 57.36
CA LYS A 7 -41.98 0.66 57.37
C LYS A 7 -41.54 -0.40 56.35
N ILE A 8 -42.31 -1.48 56.20
CA ILE A 8 -42.06 -2.53 55.20
C ILE A 8 -42.26 -1.97 53.79
N THR A 9 -43.34 -1.20 53.55
CA THR A 9 -43.56 -0.53 52.26
C THR A 9 -42.43 0.44 51.91
N LEU A 10 -41.95 1.22 52.89
CA LEU A 10 -40.84 2.15 52.68
C LEU A 10 -39.52 1.42 52.32
N PHE A 11 -39.26 0.27 52.94
CA PHE A 11 -38.11 -0.57 52.65
C PHE A 11 -38.15 -1.13 51.21
N PHE A 12 -39.31 -1.62 50.77
CA PHE A 12 -39.50 -2.09 49.38
C PHE A 12 -39.46 -0.94 48.35
N LEU A 13 -39.85 0.28 48.73
CA LEU A 13 -39.77 1.45 47.86
C LEU A 13 -38.32 1.95 47.70
N LEU A 14 -37.45 1.74 48.71
CA LEU A 14 -36.04 2.15 48.70
C LEU A 14 -35.12 1.14 48.03
N PHE A 15 -35.50 -0.14 47.95
CA PHE A 15 -34.72 -1.20 47.30
C PHE A 15 -34.40 -0.97 45.80
N PRO A 16 -35.32 -0.44 44.95
CA PRO A 16 -35.00 -0.16 43.55
C PRO A 16 -34.09 1.05 43.35
N LEU A 17 -33.92 1.95 44.35
CA LEU A 17 -32.97 3.07 44.21
C LEU A 17 -31.50 2.59 44.17
N GLY A 18 -31.18 1.43 44.74
CA GLY A 18 -29.83 0.86 44.68
C GLY A 18 -29.37 0.52 43.25
N TYR A 19 -30.30 0.16 42.36
CA TYR A 19 -30.01 -0.13 40.96
C TYR A 19 -29.71 1.14 40.14
N LEU A 20 -30.16 2.31 40.57
CA LEU A 20 -29.89 3.59 39.88
C LEU A 20 -28.45 4.07 40.08
N PHE A 21 -27.73 3.55 41.07
CA PHE A 21 -26.34 3.90 41.37
C PHE A 21 -25.33 2.83 40.93
N ALA A 22 -25.78 1.75 40.30
CA ALA A 22 -24.88 0.80 39.66
C ALA A 22 -24.32 1.45 38.40
N GLN A 23 -23.06 1.89 38.48
CA GLN A 23 -22.32 2.41 37.33
C GLN A 23 -22.31 1.37 36.19
N ASN A 24 -22.82 1.77 35.02
CA ASN A 24 -22.96 0.92 33.82
C ASN A 24 -21.61 0.57 33.15
N GLY A 25 -20.49 1.05 33.69
CA GLY A 25 -19.15 0.84 33.16
C GLY A 25 -18.09 0.91 34.26
N ILE A 26 -16.90 0.42 33.94
CA ILE A 26 -15.73 0.43 34.81
C ILE A 26 -14.90 1.66 34.44
N GLY A 27 -14.83 2.63 35.35
CA GLY A 27 -13.95 3.79 35.22
C GLY A 27 -12.65 3.60 35.98
N ILE A 28 -11.50 3.86 35.35
CA ILE A 28 -10.21 4.01 36.00
C ILE A 28 -9.78 5.47 35.82
N ASN A 29 -9.55 6.15 36.95
CA ASN A 29 -9.32 7.61 37.03
C ASN A 29 -10.47 8.48 36.48
N THR A 30 -11.70 7.95 36.38
CA THR A 30 -12.91 8.72 36.03
C THR A 30 -14.10 8.22 36.85
N SER A 31 -14.94 9.14 37.32
CA SER A 31 -16.20 8.85 38.03
C SER A 31 -17.43 8.83 37.11
N ALA A 32 -17.24 9.11 35.82
CA ALA A 32 -18.30 9.20 34.83
C ALA A 32 -17.87 8.51 33.52
N PRO A 33 -17.68 7.16 33.54
CA PRO A 33 -17.19 6.43 32.38
C PRO A 33 -18.11 6.59 31.18
N GLN A 34 -17.53 6.90 30.01
CA GLN A 34 -18.27 7.06 28.74
C GLN A 34 -18.35 5.76 27.92
N ALA A 35 -17.79 4.67 28.43
CA ALA A 35 -17.79 3.35 27.84
C ALA A 35 -17.89 2.26 28.92
N LEU A 36 -18.08 1.00 28.51
CA LEU A 36 -18.06 -0.15 29.43
C LEU A 36 -16.74 -0.26 30.21
N LEU A 37 -15.63 0.17 29.58
CA LEU A 37 -14.34 0.39 30.22
C LEU A 37 -13.79 1.74 29.74
N ASP A 38 -13.59 2.67 30.66
CA ASP A 38 -13.04 3.99 30.40
C ASP A 38 -11.82 4.21 31.30
N ILE A 39 -10.65 4.36 30.68
CA ILE A 39 -9.38 4.53 31.40
C ILE A 39 -8.79 5.86 30.99
N GLN A 40 -8.78 6.81 31.92
CA GLN A 40 -8.21 8.13 31.70
C GLN A 40 -6.80 8.24 32.30
N ALA A 41 -5.94 9.03 31.65
CA ALA A 41 -4.69 9.46 32.26
C ALA A 41 -4.99 10.30 33.50
N LYS A 42 -4.11 10.26 34.51
CA LYS A 42 -4.26 11.08 35.72
C LYS A 42 -4.22 12.57 35.41
N ASN A 43 -3.45 12.95 34.39
CA ASN A 43 -3.43 14.28 33.84
C ASN A 43 -3.59 14.19 32.31
N THR A 44 -4.71 14.69 31.81
CA THR A 44 -5.05 14.60 30.38
C THR A 44 -4.21 15.54 29.51
N ASP A 45 -3.67 16.62 30.08
CA ASP A 45 -2.85 17.59 29.35
C ASP A 45 -1.36 17.18 29.32
N VAL A 46 -0.91 16.47 30.36
CA VAL A 46 0.44 15.89 30.46
C VAL A 46 0.35 14.48 31.05
N PRO A 47 0.09 13.45 30.21
CA PRO A 47 -0.07 12.07 30.69
C PRO A 47 1.15 11.56 31.45
N GLU A 48 0.90 10.78 32.50
CA GLU A 48 1.96 10.07 33.22
C GLU A 48 2.66 9.04 32.30
N ASN A 49 3.92 8.72 32.59
CA ASN A 49 4.68 7.74 31.82
C ASN A 49 4.11 6.31 31.86
N SER A 50 3.19 6.04 32.79
CA SER A 50 2.44 4.81 32.91
C SER A 50 1.02 4.88 32.31
N ALA A 51 0.67 5.97 31.62
CA ALA A 51 -0.64 6.13 31.01
C ALA A 51 -0.80 5.15 29.84
N GLY A 52 -1.69 4.16 29.98
CA GLY A 52 -1.95 3.17 28.93
C GLY A 52 -2.53 1.87 29.46
N ILE A 53 -2.68 0.89 28.56
CA ILE A 53 -3.12 -0.48 28.84
C ILE A 53 -2.12 -1.44 28.20
N LEU A 54 -1.64 -2.41 28.97
CA LEU A 54 -0.91 -3.54 28.41
C LEU A 54 -1.89 -4.66 28.09
N PHE A 55 -1.92 -5.07 26.83
CA PHE A 55 -2.55 -6.32 26.41
C PHE A 55 -1.59 -7.49 26.69
N PRO A 56 -2.07 -8.75 26.72
CA PRO A 56 -1.18 -9.89 26.78
C PRO A 56 -0.09 -9.80 25.70
N THR A 57 1.15 -9.64 26.15
CA THR A 57 2.32 -9.61 25.28
C THR A 57 2.79 -11.03 25.05
N VAL A 58 2.99 -11.40 23.79
CA VAL A 58 3.49 -12.72 23.42
C VAL A 58 4.80 -12.57 22.67
N SER A 59 5.75 -13.48 22.95
CA SER A 59 7.02 -13.58 22.22
C SER A 59 6.98 -14.61 21.09
N ARG A 60 5.90 -15.39 21.03
CA ARG A 60 5.57 -16.34 19.95
C ARG A 60 4.10 -16.72 20.04
N PHE A 61 3.49 -17.03 18.91
CA PHE A 61 2.17 -17.64 18.91
C PHE A 61 2.22 -19.10 19.37
N SER A 62 1.13 -19.59 19.93
CA SER A 62 0.97 -21.00 20.30
C SER A 62 1.10 -21.88 19.05
N SER A 63 1.73 -23.05 19.20
CA SER A 63 1.75 -24.07 18.14
C SER A 63 0.42 -24.80 17.97
N VAL A 64 -0.51 -24.61 18.92
CA VAL A 64 -1.90 -25.07 18.86
C VAL A 64 -2.78 -23.83 18.73
N ASP A 65 -3.60 -23.81 17.69
CA ASP A 65 -4.48 -22.70 17.40
C ASP A 65 -5.54 -22.50 18.50
N PRO A 66 -5.88 -21.24 18.86
CA PRO A 66 -7.03 -20.95 19.70
C PRO A 66 -8.33 -21.51 19.11
N ILE A 67 -9.31 -21.81 19.97
CA ILE A 67 -10.60 -22.34 19.54
C ILE A 67 -11.58 -21.20 19.25
N GLN A 68 -12.76 -21.55 18.74
CA GLN A 68 -13.79 -20.59 18.31
C GLN A 68 -14.14 -19.53 19.37
N SER A 69 -14.09 -19.87 20.66
CA SER A 69 -14.38 -18.93 21.75
C SER A 69 -13.29 -17.87 21.96
N GLN A 70 -12.14 -17.99 21.30
CA GLN A 70 -11.07 -16.98 21.27
C GLN A 70 -11.05 -16.15 19.97
N ASN A 71 -12.05 -16.29 19.09
CA ASN A 71 -12.12 -15.43 17.91
C ASN A 71 -12.15 -13.94 18.32
N GLY A 72 -11.25 -13.14 17.74
CA GLY A 72 -11.05 -11.74 18.12
C GLY A 72 -10.14 -11.50 19.34
N MET A 73 -9.51 -12.55 19.89
CA MET A 73 -8.52 -12.41 20.97
C MET A 73 -7.37 -11.51 20.52
N LEU A 74 -7.12 -10.43 21.27
CA LEU A 74 -6.09 -9.42 20.97
C LEU A 74 -4.82 -9.66 21.79
N VAL A 75 -3.67 -9.64 21.11
CA VAL A 75 -2.34 -9.72 21.73
C VAL A 75 -1.42 -8.70 21.09
N PHE A 76 -0.38 -8.30 21.82
CA PHE A 76 0.75 -7.59 21.23
C PHE A 76 1.90 -8.58 21.02
N LEU A 77 2.30 -8.80 19.78
CA LEU A 77 3.49 -9.58 19.46
C LEU A 77 4.70 -8.68 19.68
N ASP A 78 5.43 -8.95 20.77
CA ASP A 78 6.54 -8.10 21.26
C ASP A 78 7.91 -8.54 20.69
N ASN A 79 7.93 -9.66 19.97
CA ASN A 79 9.12 -10.15 19.29
C ASN A 79 8.70 -11.04 18.13
N ALA A 80 8.65 -10.47 16.93
CA ALA A 80 8.24 -11.21 15.74
C ALA A 80 9.34 -12.13 15.18
N GLY A 81 10.59 -12.02 15.67
CA GLY A 81 11.73 -12.72 15.08
C GLY A 81 11.82 -12.48 13.57
N THR A 82 11.75 -13.53 12.77
CA THR A 82 11.72 -13.47 11.29
C THR A 82 10.34 -13.68 10.68
N VAL A 83 9.28 -13.82 11.49
CA VAL A 83 7.93 -14.20 11.04
C VAL A 83 6.90 -13.21 11.59
N GLY A 84 6.47 -12.25 10.75
CA GLY A 84 5.47 -11.24 11.11
C GLY A 84 6.07 -9.87 11.42
N PHE A 85 5.25 -8.99 12.01
CA PHE A 85 5.63 -7.65 12.47
C PHE A 85 5.37 -7.55 13.96
N GLU A 86 6.16 -6.78 14.70
CA GLU A 86 5.76 -6.43 16.07
C GLU A 86 4.52 -5.56 16.02
N GLY A 87 3.59 -5.80 16.95
CA GLY A 87 2.38 -4.99 17.06
C GLY A 87 1.14 -5.79 17.43
N TYR A 88 -0.02 -5.19 17.20
CA TYR A 88 -1.30 -5.74 17.62
C TYR A 88 -1.82 -6.79 16.64
N TYR A 89 -2.20 -7.95 17.16
CA TYR A 89 -2.78 -9.05 16.40
C TYR A 89 -4.11 -9.49 17.02
N PHE A 90 -5.08 -9.84 16.19
CA PHE A 90 -6.28 -10.57 16.62
C PHE A 90 -6.31 -11.99 16.05
N TRP A 91 -6.88 -12.94 16.79
CA TRP A 91 -7.13 -14.29 16.29
C TRP A 91 -8.34 -14.30 15.33
N ASP A 92 -8.15 -14.79 14.10
CA ASP A 92 -9.23 -15.05 13.15
C ASP A 92 -9.49 -16.56 13.08
N ASP A 93 -10.58 -16.99 13.71
CA ASP A 93 -10.96 -18.40 13.77
C ASP A 93 -11.44 -18.95 12.42
N ALA A 94 -11.98 -18.12 11.54
CA ALA A 94 -12.45 -18.55 10.22
C ALA A 94 -11.26 -18.83 9.29
N GLY A 95 -10.25 -17.96 9.34
CA GLY A 95 -8.98 -18.12 8.62
C GLY A 95 -7.99 -19.07 9.29
N LYS A 96 -8.19 -19.41 10.58
CA LYS A 96 -7.24 -20.13 11.43
C LYS A 96 -5.86 -19.47 11.43
N LEU A 97 -5.83 -18.16 11.62
CA LEU A 97 -4.60 -17.37 11.58
C LEU A 97 -4.66 -16.12 12.46
N TRP A 98 -3.50 -15.66 12.90
CA TRP A 98 -3.34 -14.37 13.57
C TRP A 98 -3.28 -13.24 12.54
N GLN A 99 -4.20 -12.28 12.66
CA GLN A 99 -4.28 -11.11 11.77
C GLN A 99 -3.70 -9.87 12.44
N TYR A 100 -2.80 -9.21 11.72
CA TYR A 100 -2.18 -7.97 12.17
C TYR A 100 -3.13 -6.78 12.00
N ILE A 101 -3.25 -5.93 13.02
CA ILE A 101 -4.07 -4.72 12.99
C ILE A 101 -3.20 -3.54 12.54
N PHE A 102 -3.49 -2.97 11.37
CA PHE A 102 -2.66 -1.91 10.77
C PHE A 102 -3.07 -0.47 11.12
N GLN A 103 -2.06 0.42 11.10
CA GLN A 103 -1.97 1.78 11.65
C GLN A 103 -2.33 2.93 10.68
N ASN A 104 -2.44 4.18 11.19
CA ASN A 104 -2.72 5.45 10.46
C ASN A 104 -1.86 5.75 9.22
N LYS A 105 -0.75 5.04 8.97
CA LYS A 105 0.11 5.20 7.78
C LYS A 105 -0.57 4.82 6.45
N ILE A 106 -1.76 4.22 6.49
CA ILE A 106 -2.50 3.77 5.30
C ILE A 106 -3.57 4.80 4.85
N LEU A 107 -3.83 5.86 5.64
CA LEU A 107 -4.73 6.94 5.23
C LEU A 107 -4.23 7.59 3.92
N GLY A 108 -5.00 7.43 2.84
CA GLY A 108 -4.70 7.96 1.50
C GLY A 108 -3.94 7.01 0.56
N LYS A 109 -3.60 5.78 0.99
CA LYS A 109 -2.99 4.76 0.11
C LYS A 109 -4.06 3.79 -0.41
N ASN A 110 -4.09 3.56 -1.73
CA ASN A 110 -4.94 2.54 -2.33
C ASN A 110 -4.27 1.16 -2.14
N LEU A 111 -4.81 0.35 -1.23
CA LEU A 111 -4.26 -0.94 -0.80
C LEU A 111 -4.10 -1.98 -1.93
N PHE A 112 -4.78 -1.79 -3.05
CA PHE A 112 -4.78 -2.72 -4.18
C PHE A 112 -3.90 -2.24 -5.35
N LYS A 113 -3.24 -1.09 -5.19
CA LYS A 113 -2.47 -0.42 -6.23
C LYS A 113 -0.99 -0.38 -5.86
N THR A 114 -0.16 -0.91 -6.74
CA THR A 114 1.30 -0.74 -6.69
C THR A 114 1.71 0.29 -7.75
N ILE A 115 2.54 1.26 -7.35
CA ILE A 115 3.04 2.31 -8.25
C ILE A 115 4.57 2.28 -8.23
N ALA A 116 5.18 2.07 -9.39
CA ALA A 116 6.62 2.22 -9.58
C ALA A 116 6.90 3.48 -10.39
N SER A 117 7.93 4.24 -10.00
CA SER A 117 8.31 5.49 -10.63
C SER A 117 9.83 5.62 -10.80
N GLY A 118 10.24 6.35 -11.84
CA GLY A 118 11.65 6.60 -12.13
C GLY A 118 11.83 7.72 -13.14
N ASN A 119 13.06 8.22 -13.28
CA ASN A 119 13.38 9.37 -14.14
C ASN A 119 13.28 9.08 -15.66
N GLY A 120 12.77 7.91 -16.06
CA GLY A 120 12.70 7.46 -17.44
C GLY A 120 13.90 6.61 -17.82
N PHE A 121 14.36 6.74 -19.06
CA PHE A 121 15.43 5.94 -19.67
C PHE A 121 16.70 6.79 -19.89
N PRO A 122 17.89 6.16 -20.02
CA PRO A 122 19.10 6.88 -20.41
C PRO A 122 18.93 7.62 -21.73
N VAL A 123 19.53 8.80 -21.86
CA VAL A 123 19.50 9.58 -23.10
C VAL A 123 20.05 8.73 -24.26
N ILE A 124 19.26 8.65 -25.33
CA ILE A 124 19.61 7.95 -26.57
C ILE A 124 20.34 8.94 -27.46
N THR A 125 21.62 8.69 -27.72
CA THR A 125 22.43 9.55 -28.59
C THR A 125 21.98 9.46 -30.05
N SER A 126 22.32 10.47 -30.85
CA SER A 126 21.87 10.59 -32.25
C SER A 126 22.41 9.51 -33.21
N SER A 127 23.30 8.62 -32.76
CA SER A 127 23.83 7.52 -33.57
C SER A 127 22.76 6.57 -34.09
N ASP A 128 22.83 6.23 -35.38
CA ASP A 128 21.94 5.25 -36.02
C ASP A 128 22.08 3.84 -35.46
N SER A 129 23.19 3.53 -34.77
CA SER A 129 23.36 2.27 -34.04
C SER A 129 22.32 2.07 -32.92
N ASN A 130 21.68 3.17 -32.47
CA ASN A 130 20.66 3.13 -31.43
C ASN A 130 19.23 2.99 -32.01
N THR A 131 19.09 2.93 -33.33
CA THR A 131 17.80 2.73 -33.98
C THR A 131 17.31 1.31 -33.74
N ASN A 132 16.04 1.16 -33.34
CA ASN A 132 15.41 -0.10 -32.94
C ASN A 132 16.03 -0.79 -31.71
N VAL A 133 16.91 -0.11 -30.96
CA VAL A 133 17.50 -0.60 -29.71
C VAL A 133 16.65 -0.17 -28.52
N TRP A 134 16.35 -1.11 -27.63
CA TRP A 134 15.59 -0.84 -26.41
C TRP A 134 16.48 -0.37 -25.27
N PHE A 135 16.10 0.76 -24.66
CA PHE A 135 16.75 1.33 -23.50
C PHE A 135 15.84 1.20 -22.28
N LYS A 136 16.33 0.51 -21.26
CA LYS A 136 15.59 0.27 -20.02
C LYS A 136 15.37 1.59 -19.26
N ALA A 137 14.17 1.77 -18.74
CA ALA A 137 13.82 2.82 -17.79
C ALA A 137 13.87 2.26 -16.36
N PRO A 138 14.95 2.48 -15.59
CA PRO A 138 15.03 1.94 -14.23
C PRO A 138 14.06 2.66 -13.29
N PHE A 139 13.17 1.90 -12.65
CA PHE A 139 12.37 2.42 -11.55
C PHE A 139 13.22 2.51 -10.27
N THR A 140 13.07 3.62 -9.55
CA THR A 140 13.80 3.91 -8.30
C THR A 140 12.86 4.14 -7.12
N GLY A 141 11.59 4.46 -7.38
CA GLY A 141 10.53 4.58 -6.40
C GLY A 141 9.53 3.43 -6.53
N LEU A 142 9.08 2.89 -5.39
CA LEU A 142 8.01 1.91 -5.33
C LEU A 142 7.09 2.23 -4.15
N GLU A 143 5.82 2.49 -4.47
CA GLU A 143 4.74 2.56 -3.50
C GLU A 143 3.88 1.30 -3.64
N ALA A 144 4.14 0.31 -2.79
CA ALA A 144 3.39 -0.93 -2.73
C ALA A 144 2.85 -1.16 -1.31
N PRO A 145 1.53 -1.16 -1.10
CA PRO A 145 0.94 -1.51 0.21
C PRO A 145 1.26 -2.96 0.62
N ASP A 146 1.42 -3.83 -0.37
CA ASP A 146 1.81 -5.22 -0.18
C ASP A 146 3.34 -5.35 -0.31
N ALA A 147 4.00 -5.80 0.76
CA ALA A 147 5.45 -5.93 0.83
C ALA A 147 6.03 -7.01 -0.11
N ASN A 148 5.20 -7.85 -0.74
CA ASN A 148 5.68 -8.83 -1.72
C ASN A 148 6.14 -8.20 -3.04
N TYR A 149 5.75 -6.95 -3.33
CA TYR A 149 6.25 -6.23 -4.49
C TYR A 149 7.58 -5.58 -4.14
N THR A 150 8.58 -5.77 -4.99
CA THR A 150 9.93 -5.24 -4.76
C THR A 150 10.50 -4.63 -6.03
N LEU A 151 11.58 -3.85 -5.90
CA LEU A 151 12.39 -3.42 -7.03
C LEU A 151 13.68 -4.23 -7.09
N GLN A 152 14.04 -4.68 -8.29
CA GLN A 152 15.33 -5.31 -8.53
C GLN A 152 15.93 -4.78 -9.84
N ASN A 153 17.11 -4.15 -9.76
CA ASN A 153 17.81 -3.60 -10.92
C ASN A 153 16.94 -2.67 -11.80
N GLY A 154 15.98 -1.94 -11.19
CA GLY A 154 15.06 -1.07 -11.90
C GLY A 154 13.79 -1.74 -12.46
N ASP A 155 13.59 -3.04 -12.23
CA ASP A 155 12.36 -3.77 -12.57
C ASP A 155 11.43 -3.91 -11.37
N VAL A 156 10.13 -3.97 -11.62
CA VAL A 156 9.14 -4.33 -10.58
C VAL A 156 9.01 -5.83 -10.52
N ILE A 157 9.23 -6.41 -9.34
CA ILE A 157 8.96 -7.83 -9.08
C ILE A 157 7.53 -7.99 -8.60
N VAL A 158 6.75 -8.81 -9.30
CA VAL A 158 5.33 -9.03 -9.03
C VAL A 158 5.14 -9.76 -7.70
N GLY A 159 4.32 -9.20 -6.81
CA GLY A 159 4.10 -9.75 -5.47
C GLY A 159 3.05 -10.87 -5.38
N LYS A 160 2.08 -10.91 -6.30
CA LYS A 160 0.95 -11.86 -6.30
C LYS A 160 0.68 -12.44 -7.69
N THR A 161 0.19 -13.67 -7.74
CA THR A 161 -0.31 -14.28 -8.99
C THR A 161 -1.76 -13.89 -9.20
N GLY A 162 -2.11 -13.43 -10.40
CA GLY A 162 -3.48 -13.10 -10.78
C GLY A 162 -3.55 -12.13 -11.96
N ASN A 163 -4.73 -11.57 -12.19
CA ASN A 163 -4.98 -10.55 -13.19
C ASN A 163 -4.66 -9.16 -12.66
N TYR A 164 -4.06 -8.34 -13.52
CA TYR A 164 -3.69 -6.98 -13.19
C TYR A 164 -4.18 -6.01 -14.25
N SER A 165 -4.79 -4.91 -13.81
CA SER A 165 -4.90 -3.71 -14.63
C SER A 165 -3.54 -3.01 -14.60
N VAL A 166 -2.88 -2.98 -15.76
CA VAL A 166 -1.58 -2.36 -15.97
C VAL A 166 -1.79 -1.03 -16.67
N PHE A 167 -1.32 0.04 -16.03
CA PHE A 167 -1.29 1.36 -16.61
C PHE A 167 0.13 1.92 -16.59
N PHE A 168 0.59 2.49 -17.70
CA PHE A 168 1.89 3.16 -17.76
C PHE A 168 1.75 4.54 -18.41
N THR A 169 2.52 5.51 -17.91
CA THR A 169 2.70 6.81 -18.56
C THR A 169 4.16 7.26 -18.51
N GLY A 170 4.62 7.92 -19.58
CA GLY A 170 5.96 8.48 -19.66
C GLY A 170 6.14 9.33 -20.92
N GLY A 171 6.87 10.44 -20.79
CA GLY A 171 7.11 11.41 -21.85
C GLY A 171 8.49 11.26 -22.46
N VAL A 172 8.60 11.50 -23.75
CA VAL A 172 9.86 11.51 -24.50
C VAL A 172 10.02 12.85 -25.19
N TYR A 173 11.24 13.40 -25.18
CA TYR A 173 11.58 14.60 -25.93
C TYR A 173 12.67 14.33 -26.96
N LYS A 174 12.79 15.28 -27.89
CA LYS A 174 14.01 15.50 -28.68
C LYS A 174 14.36 16.98 -28.79
N ASN A 175 15.64 17.27 -28.96
CA ASN A 175 16.17 18.62 -29.00
C ASN A 175 15.97 19.30 -30.36
N ILE A 176 16.08 20.63 -30.36
CA ILE A 176 16.07 21.48 -31.57
C ILE A 176 17.19 21.03 -32.52
N GLY A 177 16.90 21.04 -33.82
CA GLY A 177 17.85 20.72 -34.89
C GLY A 177 17.58 19.40 -35.59
N ASP A 178 16.51 18.69 -35.23
CA ASP A 178 16.07 17.49 -35.94
C ASP A 178 14.88 17.80 -36.87
N LEU A 179 15.17 17.88 -38.17
CA LEU A 179 14.18 18.18 -39.20
C LEU A 179 13.30 16.97 -39.54
N GLY A 180 13.67 15.77 -39.12
CA GLY A 180 12.90 14.54 -39.34
C GLY A 180 11.81 14.35 -38.29
N ALA A 181 10.73 13.66 -38.65
CA ALA A 181 9.85 13.06 -37.65
C ALA A 181 10.45 11.73 -37.17
N THR A 182 10.23 11.38 -35.91
CA THR A 182 10.79 10.15 -35.31
C THR A 182 9.67 9.41 -34.59
N ILE A 183 9.52 8.11 -34.81
CA ILE A 183 8.59 7.31 -34.00
C ILE A 183 9.34 6.79 -32.79
N THR A 184 8.79 7.04 -31.60
CA THR A 184 9.24 6.41 -30.36
C THR A 184 8.24 5.35 -29.94
N GLU A 185 8.77 4.32 -29.30
CA GLU A 185 7.97 3.23 -28.76
C GLU A 185 8.36 3.02 -27.30
N VAL A 186 7.36 2.81 -26.44
CA VAL A 186 7.55 2.35 -25.07
C VAL A 186 6.91 0.98 -24.94
N GLY A 187 7.67 0.02 -24.42
CA GLY A 187 7.25 -1.35 -24.24
C GLY A 187 7.29 -1.76 -22.77
N VAL A 188 6.28 -2.51 -22.35
CA VAL A 188 6.29 -3.28 -21.11
C VAL A 188 6.74 -4.70 -21.44
N PHE A 189 7.76 -5.18 -20.74
CA PHE A 189 8.33 -6.51 -20.91
C PHE A 189 8.16 -7.30 -19.63
N ILE A 190 7.89 -8.60 -19.79
CA ILE A 190 7.88 -9.55 -18.68
C ILE A 190 9.18 -10.35 -18.73
N ASN A 191 9.85 -10.43 -17.59
CA ASN A 191 11.17 -11.03 -17.40
C ASN A 191 12.20 -10.45 -18.39
N ASN A 192 13.07 -11.31 -18.93
CA ASN A 192 14.07 -10.94 -19.93
C ASN A 192 13.55 -11.20 -21.36
N GLY A 193 12.26 -11.01 -21.61
CA GLY A 193 11.68 -11.20 -22.94
C GLY A 193 12.32 -10.26 -23.98
N THR A 194 12.49 -10.74 -25.22
CA THR A 194 13.07 -9.96 -26.32
C THR A 194 12.05 -9.02 -26.98
N SER A 195 10.76 -9.22 -26.72
CA SER A 195 9.66 -8.44 -27.26
C SER A 195 8.73 -7.98 -26.14
N PRO A 196 8.15 -6.78 -26.23
CA PRO A 196 7.22 -6.29 -25.23
C PRO A 196 5.89 -7.04 -25.30
N VAL A 197 5.28 -7.27 -24.15
CA VAL A 197 3.92 -7.81 -24.03
C VAL A 197 2.85 -6.73 -24.26
N LEU A 198 3.18 -5.47 -23.96
CA LEU A 198 2.36 -4.30 -24.25
C LEU A 198 3.25 -3.21 -24.85
N ILE A 199 2.76 -2.49 -25.86
CA ILE A 199 3.54 -1.46 -26.55
C ILE A 199 2.67 -0.24 -26.87
N ALA A 200 3.22 0.95 -26.65
CA ALA A 200 2.67 2.21 -27.11
C ALA A 200 3.63 2.85 -28.11
N LYS A 201 3.08 3.38 -29.20
CA LYS A 201 3.85 4.05 -30.26
C LYS A 201 3.34 5.49 -30.38
N SER A 202 4.25 6.45 -30.38
CA SER A 202 3.90 7.86 -30.56
C SER A 202 4.88 8.52 -31.52
N PRO A 203 4.39 9.30 -32.50
CA PRO A 203 5.26 10.12 -33.33
C PRO A 203 5.77 11.33 -32.53
N LEU A 204 7.06 11.62 -32.62
CA LEU A 204 7.68 12.90 -32.29
C LEU A 204 7.80 13.71 -33.58
N PRO A 205 7.05 14.84 -33.70
CA PRO A 205 7.16 15.75 -34.84
C PRO A 205 8.57 16.31 -35.01
N SER A 206 8.88 16.90 -36.17
CA SER A 206 10.14 17.62 -36.37
C SER A 206 10.34 18.71 -35.30
N ALA A 207 11.59 18.81 -34.83
CA ALA A 207 12.06 19.78 -33.85
C ALA A 207 12.97 20.79 -34.56
N ASP A 208 12.45 21.45 -35.60
CA ASP A 208 13.16 22.40 -36.44
C ASP A 208 13.51 23.70 -35.69
N ASN A 209 12.58 24.23 -34.92
CA ASN A 209 12.68 25.53 -34.26
C ASN A 209 12.48 25.50 -32.75
N ALA A 210 12.03 24.37 -32.20
CA ALA A 210 11.74 24.20 -30.79
C ALA A 210 11.87 22.74 -30.37
N LYS A 211 12.23 22.53 -29.10
CA LYS A 211 12.20 21.20 -28.46
C LYS A 211 10.79 20.64 -28.61
N ARG A 212 10.69 19.36 -28.95
CA ARG A 212 9.39 18.67 -29.06
C ARG A 212 9.34 17.51 -28.09
N SER A 213 8.15 17.24 -27.58
CA SER A 213 7.88 16.09 -26.74
C SER A 213 6.56 15.43 -27.10
N THR A 214 6.44 14.16 -26.71
CA THR A 214 5.20 13.40 -26.77
C THR A 214 5.07 12.56 -25.51
N ASN A 215 3.85 12.13 -25.20
CA ASN A 215 3.59 11.19 -24.12
C ASN A 215 3.24 9.81 -24.68
N HIS A 216 3.58 8.79 -23.91
CA HIS A 216 3.18 7.42 -24.13
C HIS A 216 2.27 6.98 -22.98
N THR A 217 1.16 6.33 -23.33
CA THR A 217 0.24 5.73 -22.38
C THR A 217 -0.03 4.30 -22.78
N ILE A 218 0.02 3.37 -21.82
CA ILE A 218 -0.40 1.97 -21.99
C ILE A 218 -1.48 1.71 -20.93
N SER A 219 -2.55 1.03 -21.33
CA SER A 219 -3.60 0.56 -20.42
C SER A 219 -4.11 -0.78 -20.93
N ASN A 220 -3.97 -1.84 -20.14
CA ASN A 220 -4.51 -3.17 -20.48
C ASN A 220 -4.64 -4.05 -19.23
N ILE A 221 -5.37 -5.15 -19.34
CA ILE A 221 -5.43 -6.20 -18.32
C ILE A 221 -4.58 -7.38 -18.79
N ILE A 222 -3.64 -7.82 -17.96
CA ILE A 222 -2.79 -8.98 -18.25
C ILE A 222 -2.66 -9.90 -17.03
N PRO A 223 -2.53 -11.23 -17.24
CA PRO A 223 -2.18 -12.15 -16.17
C PRO A 223 -0.70 -12.03 -15.82
N LEU A 224 -0.40 -12.00 -14.52
CA LEU A 224 0.97 -12.01 -14.00
C LEU A 224 1.11 -13.08 -12.92
N THR A 225 2.30 -13.65 -12.81
CA THR A 225 2.67 -14.63 -11.79
C THR A 225 3.63 -14.00 -10.79
N LYS A 226 3.47 -14.33 -9.51
CA LYS A 226 4.40 -13.91 -8.45
C LYS A 226 5.86 -14.21 -8.85
N GLY A 227 6.75 -13.23 -8.66
CA GLY A 227 8.17 -13.32 -8.98
C GLY A 227 8.53 -12.96 -10.42
N GLN A 228 7.55 -12.77 -11.32
CA GLN A 228 7.83 -12.19 -12.63
C GLN A 228 8.38 -10.79 -12.50
N ARG A 229 9.31 -10.42 -13.38
CA ARG A 229 9.89 -9.07 -13.44
C ARG A 229 9.17 -8.28 -14.50
N ILE A 230 8.77 -7.05 -14.21
CA ILE A 230 8.22 -6.13 -15.19
C ILE A 230 9.25 -5.05 -15.44
N SER A 231 9.69 -4.94 -16.68
CA SER A 231 10.57 -3.86 -17.13
C SER A 231 9.86 -2.97 -18.13
N VAL A 232 10.16 -1.68 -18.09
CA VAL A 232 9.73 -0.72 -19.11
C VAL A 232 10.95 -0.30 -19.89
N GLN A 233 10.84 -0.30 -21.22
CA GLN A 233 11.93 0.10 -22.10
C GLN A 233 11.41 1.03 -23.20
N THR A 234 12.26 1.95 -23.63
CA THR A 234 11.94 2.94 -24.68
C THR A 234 12.89 2.76 -25.85
N ARG A 235 12.42 2.98 -27.07
CA ARG A 235 13.27 3.05 -28.26
C ARG A 235 12.76 4.09 -29.25
N ARG A 236 13.63 4.46 -30.18
CA ARG A 236 13.26 5.11 -31.44
C ARG A 236 13.36 4.10 -32.59
N THR A 237 12.46 4.18 -33.56
CA THR A 237 12.46 3.26 -34.73
C THR A 237 13.01 3.89 -36.00
N ASN A 238 13.34 5.18 -35.96
CA ASN A 238 13.93 5.92 -37.06
C ASN A 238 15.17 6.67 -36.56
N SER A 239 16.07 6.97 -37.49
CA SER A 239 17.18 7.89 -37.29
C SER A 239 16.69 9.25 -36.78
N CYS A 240 17.50 9.90 -35.95
CA CYS A 240 17.22 11.24 -35.46
C CYS A 240 18.55 11.94 -35.22
N SER A 241 18.64 13.18 -35.71
CA SER A 241 19.88 13.98 -35.76
C SER A 241 20.27 14.54 -34.39
N THR A 242 19.35 14.52 -33.43
CA THR A 242 19.56 14.99 -32.06
C THR A 242 19.34 13.85 -31.06
N GLU A 243 19.67 14.11 -29.80
CA GLU A 243 19.43 13.17 -28.72
C GLU A 243 17.94 13.06 -28.39
N VAL A 244 17.53 11.87 -27.96
CA VAL A 244 16.19 11.57 -27.48
C VAL A 244 16.26 11.19 -26.01
N GLY A 245 15.48 11.85 -25.16
CA GLY A 245 15.54 11.66 -23.71
C GLY A 245 14.16 11.64 -23.04
N PRO A 246 14.10 11.34 -21.74
CA PRO A 246 12.85 11.36 -20.98
C PRO A 246 12.41 12.79 -20.68
N GLU A 247 11.14 13.11 -20.97
CA GLU A 247 10.53 14.42 -20.68
C GLU A 247 9.81 14.46 -19.33
N SER A 248 9.38 13.30 -18.85
CA SER A 248 8.64 13.19 -17.60
C SER A 248 9.04 11.95 -16.82
N VAL A 249 8.60 11.90 -15.56
CA VAL A 249 8.74 10.71 -14.72
C VAL A 249 7.96 9.56 -15.33
N TYR A 250 8.64 8.45 -15.56
CA TYR A 250 8.02 7.22 -16.00
C TYR A 250 7.31 6.58 -14.81
N THR A 251 6.03 6.28 -14.98
CA THR A 251 5.20 5.71 -13.91
C THR A 251 4.49 4.46 -14.42
N LEU A 252 4.71 3.34 -13.74
CA LEU A 252 3.98 2.09 -13.93
C LEU A 252 3.05 1.86 -12.74
N THR A 253 1.78 1.61 -13.02
CA THR A 253 0.75 1.28 -12.06
C THR A 253 0.27 -0.15 -12.32
N LEU A 254 0.24 -0.95 -11.26
CA LEU A 254 -0.33 -2.30 -11.24
C LEU A 254 -1.47 -2.31 -10.22
N SER A 255 -2.69 -2.57 -10.67
CA SER A 255 -3.84 -2.79 -9.79
C SER A 255 -4.22 -4.26 -9.84
N TYR A 256 -4.15 -4.96 -8.71
CA TYR A 256 -4.52 -6.36 -8.60
C TYR A 256 -6.05 -6.51 -8.63
N LEU A 257 -6.58 -7.46 -9.41
CA LEU A 257 -8.00 -7.56 -9.73
C LEU A 257 -8.72 -8.81 -9.18
N ASP A 258 -7.99 -9.81 -8.71
CA ASP A 258 -8.56 -11.08 -8.22
C ASP A 258 -8.80 -11.10 -6.70
#